data_AF-A0A7S3YCL8-F1
#
_entry.id   AF-A0A7S3YCL8-F1
#
_cell.length_a   1.000
_cell.length_b   1.000
_cell.length_c   1.000
_cell.angle_alpha   90.00
_cell.angle_beta   90.00
_cell.angle_gamma   90.00
#
_symmetry.space_group_name_H-M   'P 1'
#
loop_
_entity.id
_entity.type
_entity.pdbx_description
1 polymer ?
#
loop_
_entity_poly.entity_id
_entity_poly.type
_entity_poly.pdbx_seq_one_letter_code
_entity_poly.pdbx_strand_id
1 'polypeptide(L)'
;ELEDIAVVVNLSPKKTDTAELLELSESWKLDRFVYLSSLQVYGADHYLECTEDSEWSDTVMRSEEVFTNKAEWRASEKMLKESKVPHTILRSGYIMGPHMSNNSIENWFFKRHYYELPICIPGHGQFLVGLVHEQDIAAAVNLALKSSKAAGQAFNLQGGSITLDGLAWETGKVCDRKFEPISDEEAYIIHYDERQFIASMNRRHQWPVPVHGHCFASTEKAKKILKWKPEFTNATSILADSYLWDGRVWKEELEKKYQRDQAKARFRFKMRDYMMDSMVLENPHKHVAQEWVMPIITAVRELGSPDELWLDSGKTWKWE
;
A
#
# COMPACT_ATOMS: atom_id res chain seq x y z
N GLU A 1 -32.84 -5.12 -4.84
CA GLU A 1 -33.15 -4.97 -3.40
C GLU A 1 -31.90 -4.53 -2.63
N LEU A 2 -31.44 -3.30 -2.87
CA LEU A 2 -30.35 -2.64 -2.14
C LEU A 2 -30.69 -1.14 -2.01
N GLU A 3 -31.97 -0.81 -1.77
CA GLU A 3 -32.45 0.59 -1.88
C GLU A 3 -32.14 1.46 -0.65
N ASP A 4 -31.60 0.87 0.43
CA ASP A 4 -31.39 1.53 1.74
C ASP A 4 -29.92 1.70 2.15
N ILE A 5 -28.96 1.58 1.21
CA ILE A 5 -27.54 1.81 1.53
C ILE A 5 -27.29 3.32 1.74
N ALA A 6 -26.93 3.69 2.97
CA ALA A 6 -26.59 5.08 3.32
C ALA A 6 -25.10 5.42 3.14
N VAL A 7 -24.23 4.40 3.14
CA VAL A 7 -22.76 4.56 3.14
C VAL A 7 -22.11 3.57 2.19
N VAL A 8 -21.15 4.06 1.39
CA VAL A 8 -20.29 3.25 0.53
C VAL A 8 -18.83 3.51 0.87
N VAL A 9 -18.05 2.45 1.05
CA VAL A 9 -16.59 2.50 1.15
C VAL A 9 -15.99 1.72 -0.02
N ASN A 10 -15.34 2.43 -0.93
CA ASN A 10 -14.69 1.85 -2.10
C ASN A 10 -13.18 1.78 -1.87
N LEU A 11 -12.66 0.56 -1.72
CA LEU A 11 -11.22 0.27 -1.56
C LEU A 11 -10.58 -0.22 -2.87
N SER A 12 -11.37 -0.41 -3.93
CA SER A 12 -10.87 -0.93 -5.19
C SER A 12 -10.11 0.16 -5.96
N PRO A 13 -8.90 -0.13 -6.48
CA PRO A 13 -8.20 0.80 -7.34
C PRO A 13 -8.88 0.92 -8.71
N LYS A 14 -9.74 -0.04 -9.12
CA LYS A 14 -10.28 -0.12 -10.47
C LYS A 14 -11.35 0.95 -10.72
N LYS A 15 -11.23 1.64 -11.86
CA LYS A 15 -12.20 2.64 -12.30
C LYS A 15 -13.56 2.01 -12.63
N THR A 16 -13.58 0.76 -13.11
CA THR A 16 -14.83 0.04 -13.41
C THR A 16 -15.68 -0.13 -12.15
N ASP A 17 -15.05 -0.55 -11.05
CA ASP A 17 -15.73 -0.77 -9.78
C ASP A 17 -16.24 0.58 -9.22
N THR A 18 -15.46 1.66 -9.39
CA THR A 18 -15.89 3.02 -9.03
C THR A 18 -17.08 3.49 -9.86
N ALA A 19 -17.08 3.23 -11.18
CA ALA A 19 -18.17 3.62 -12.07
C ALA A 19 -19.48 2.89 -11.71
N GLU A 20 -19.42 1.58 -11.49
CA GLU A 20 -20.57 0.77 -11.07
C GLU A 20 -21.13 1.23 -9.72
N LEU A 21 -20.25 1.49 -8.74
CA LEU A 21 -20.67 2.01 -7.43
C LEU A 21 -21.31 3.39 -7.52
N LEU A 22 -20.80 4.28 -8.39
CA LEU A 22 -21.37 5.60 -8.59
C LEU A 22 -22.77 5.50 -9.22
N GLU A 23 -22.94 4.68 -10.26
CA GLU A 23 -24.24 4.46 -10.90
C GLU A 23 -25.28 3.94 -9.89
N LEU A 24 -24.89 2.95 -9.09
CA LEU A 24 -25.75 2.44 -8.02
C LEU A 24 -26.04 3.51 -6.96
N SER A 25 -25.04 4.27 -6.55
CA SER A 25 -25.16 5.33 -5.54
C SER A 25 -26.08 6.48 -5.96
N GLU A 26 -26.22 6.76 -7.25
CA GLU A 26 -27.17 7.76 -7.76
C GLU A 26 -28.63 7.33 -7.59
N SER A 27 -28.89 6.02 -7.60
CA SER A 27 -30.21 5.46 -7.33
C SER A 27 -30.53 5.37 -5.83
N TRP A 28 -29.51 5.48 -4.97
CA TRP A 28 -29.62 5.41 -3.52
C TRP A 28 -29.69 6.79 -2.88
N LYS A 29 -30.34 6.90 -1.71
CA LYS A 29 -30.24 8.10 -0.86
C LYS A 29 -28.92 8.08 -0.08
N LEU A 30 -27.80 8.00 -0.79
CA LEU A 30 -26.48 7.87 -0.19
C LEU A 30 -26.12 9.14 0.61
N ASP A 31 -25.72 8.98 1.87
CA ASP A 31 -25.21 10.09 2.69
C ASP A 31 -23.70 10.25 2.48
N ARG A 32 -22.94 9.15 2.39
CA ARG A 32 -21.48 9.20 2.29
C ARG A 32 -20.91 8.16 1.32
N PHE A 33 -20.02 8.61 0.45
CA PHE A 33 -19.13 7.77 -0.35
C PHE A 33 -17.68 8.04 0.07
N VAL A 34 -16.92 7.03 0.49
CA VAL A 34 -15.48 7.18 0.80
C VAL A 34 -14.69 6.34 -0.18
N TYR A 35 -13.74 6.96 -0.87
CA TYR A 35 -12.85 6.31 -1.82
C TYR A 35 -11.42 6.30 -1.31
N LEU A 36 -10.81 5.11 -1.26
CA LEU A 36 -9.37 4.97 -0.98
C LEU A 36 -8.56 5.07 -2.28
N SER A 37 -7.98 6.25 -2.47
CA SER A 37 -6.99 6.55 -3.51
C SER A 37 -5.56 6.35 -2.98
N SER A 38 -4.56 6.76 -3.77
CA SER A 38 -3.15 6.68 -3.41
C SER A 38 -2.42 8.00 -3.70
N LEU A 39 -1.41 8.34 -2.90
CA LEU A 39 -0.48 9.44 -3.20
C LEU A 39 0.20 9.30 -4.57
N GLN A 40 0.21 8.10 -5.16
CA GLN A 40 0.74 7.89 -6.51
C GLN A 40 -0.03 8.67 -7.60
N VAL A 41 -1.23 9.20 -7.33
CA VAL A 41 -1.95 10.06 -8.29
C VAL A 41 -1.15 11.31 -8.67
N TYR A 42 -0.28 11.82 -7.80
CA TYR A 42 0.55 12.98 -8.07
C TYR A 42 1.65 12.68 -9.09
N GLY A 43 2.28 11.51 -9.04
CA GLY A 43 3.39 11.16 -9.92
C GLY A 43 4.71 11.89 -9.62
N ALA A 44 5.66 11.73 -10.55
CA ALA A 44 6.94 12.44 -10.74
C ALA A 44 6.96 13.95 -10.63
N ASP A 45 6.96 14.59 -9.46
CA ASP A 45 7.13 16.05 -9.40
C ASP A 45 8.47 16.49 -8.78
N HIS A 46 8.93 17.68 -9.20
CA HIS A 46 10.12 18.36 -8.70
C HIS A 46 9.88 19.08 -7.38
N TYR A 47 8.61 19.26 -6.99
CA TYR A 47 8.22 19.92 -5.75
C TYR A 47 8.00 18.90 -4.62
N LEU A 48 8.64 19.15 -3.48
CA LEU A 48 8.53 18.31 -2.28
C LEU A 48 7.28 18.63 -1.45
N GLU A 49 6.71 19.83 -1.59
CA GLU A 49 5.56 20.31 -0.83
C GLU A 49 4.22 19.87 -1.46
N CYS A 50 4.06 18.56 -1.66
CA CYS A 50 2.85 18.02 -2.27
C CYS A 50 1.64 18.15 -1.31
N THR A 51 0.55 18.75 -1.79
CA THR A 51 -0.71 18.96 -1.08
C THR A 51 -1.90 18.48 -1.92
N GLU A 52 -3.12 18.48 -1.38
CA GLU A 52 -4.31 18.04 -2.12
C GLU A 52 -4.61 18.86 -3.38
N ASP A 53 -4.11 20.10 -3.43
CA ASP A 53 -4.27 21.04 -4.53
C ASP A 53 -3.11 21.00 -5.54
N SER A 54 -2.07 20.20 -5.28
CA SER A 54 -0.96 20.02 -6.21
C SER A 54 -1.42 19.36 -7.52
N GLU A 55 -0.87 19.84 -8.64
CA GLU A 55 -1.14 19.26 -9.95
C GLU A 55 -0.62 17.83 -10.07
N TRP A 56 -1.22 17.11 -11.01
CA TRP A 56 -0.82 15.75 -11.34
C TRP A 56 0.27 15.78 -12.40
N SER A 57 1.44 15.23 -12.07
CA SER A 57 2.54 15.05 -13.00
C SER A 57 2.41 13.75 -13.80
N ASP A 58 2.55 13.86 -15.11
CA ASP A 58 2.60 12.70 -16.01
C ASP A 58 3.97 12.02 -16.05
N THR A 59 4.98 12.62 -15.41
CA THR A 59 6.29 12.02 -15.23
C THR A 59 6.14 10.66 -14.53
N VAL A 60 6.68 9.65 -15.21
CA VAL A 60 6.50 8.26 -14.84
C VAL A 60 7.49 7.88 -13.74
N MET A 61 6.96 7.30 -12.65
CA MET A 61 7.74 6.85 -11.49
C MET A 61 8.38 5.45 -11.68
N ARG A 62 8.02 4.73 -12.77
CA ARG A 62 8.32 3.30 -13.08
C ARG A 62 8.18 3.02 -14.60
N SER A 63 8.39 1.78 -15.06
CA SER A 63 8.03 1.37 -16.43
C SER A 63 6.50 1.33 -16.67
N GLU A 64 6.09 1.51 -17.93
CA GLU A 64 4.69 1.69 -18.40
C GLU A 64 3.65 0.65 -17.92
N GLU A 65 4.05 -0.54 -17.48
CA GLU A 65 3.10 -1.62 -17.12
C GLU A 65 2.64 -1.65 -15.65
N VAL A 66 3.34 -0.97 -14.73
CA VAL A 66 2.89 -0.75 -13.33
C VAL A 66 2.04 0.53 -13.22
N PHE A 67 1.89 1.25 -14.34
CA PHE A 67 1.09 2.45 -14.53
C PHE A 67 -0.43 2.21 -14.42
N THR A 68 -0.87 0.95 -14.45
CA THR A 68 -2.28 0.58 -14.47
C THR A 68 -3.02 1.16 -13.27
N ASN A 69 -2.57 0.91 -12.04
CA ASN A 69 -3.31 1.39 -10.86
C ASN A 69 -3.30 2.92 -10.74
N LYS A 70 -2.22 3.61 -11.14
CA LYS A 70 -2.17 5.09 -11.17
C LYS A 70 -3.25 5.68 -12.08
N ALA A 71 -3.35 5.15 -13.30
CA ALA A 71 -4.38 5.57 -14.25
C ALA A 71 -5.79 5.28 -13.71
N GLU A 72 -5.99 4.13 -13.06
CA GLU A 72 -7.27 3.76 -12.46
C GLU A 72 -7.65 4.65 -11.27
N TRP A 73 -6.73 4.99 -10.36
CA TRP A 73 -6.97 5.95 -9.26
C TRP A 73 -7.32 7.34 -9.81
N ARG A 74 -6.55 7.85 -10.79
CA ARG A 74 -6.83 9.15 -11.42
C ARG A 74 -8.20 9.17 -12.10
N ALA A 75 -8.55 8.12 -12.82
CA ALA A 75 -9.84 7.98 -13.48
C ALA A 75 -10.99 7.95 -12.45
N SER A 76 -10.83 7.18 -11.38
CA SER A 76 -11.80 7.07 -10.28
C SER A 76 -12.02 8.41 -9.58
N GLU A 77 -10.94 9.12 -9.23
CA GLU A 77 -11.03 10.47 -8.65
C GLU A 77 -11.73 11.47 -9.57
N LYS A 78 -11.47 11.40 -10.89
CA LYS A 78 -12.12 12.27 -11.86
C LYS A 78 -13.63 12.01 -11.91
N MET A 79 -14.05 10.75 -12.00
CA MET A 79 -15.46 10.37 -12.00
C MET A 79 -16.17 10.81 -10.71
N LEU A 80 -15.53 10.61 -9.55
CA LEU A 80 -16.08 11.06 -8.27
C LEU A 80 -16.29 12.58 -8.25
N LYS A 81 -15.28 13.36 -8.65
CA LYS A 81 -15.35 14.84 -8.71
C LYS A 81 -16.41 15.36 -9.68
N GLU A 82 -16.67 14.65 -10.76
CA GLU A 82 -17.69 15.00 -11.77
C GLU A 82 -19.10 14.52 -11.37
N SER A 83 -19.21 13.58 -10.42
CA SER A 83 -20.48 13.07 -9.92
C SER A 83 -21.18 14.03 -8.96
N LYS A 84 -22.48 13.81 -8.73
CA LYS A 84 -23.27 14.51 -7.70
C LYS A 84 -23.27 13.78 -6.35
N VAL A 85 -22.61 12.63 -6.26
CA VAL A 85 -22.58 11.79 -5.06
C VAL A 85 -21.71 12.47 -3.99
N PRO A 86 -22.17 12.58 -2.73
CA PRO A 86 -21.39 13.16 -1.64
C PRO A 86 -20.19 12.26 -1.29
N HIS A 87 -19.03 12.57 -1.87
CA HIS A 87 -17.84 11.72 -1.78
C HIS A 87 -16.70 12.35 -0.97
N THR A 88 -15.85 11.50 -0.41
CA THR A 88 -14.55 11.87 0.19
C THR A 88 -13.48 11.00 -0.43
N ILE A 89 -12.36 11.61 -0.82
CA ILE A 89 -11.20 10.90 -1.38
C ILE A 89 -10.09 10.85 -0.31
N LEU A 90 -9.61 9.66 0.01
CA LEU A 90 -8.50 9.45 0.94
C LEU A 90 -7.29 8.95 0.16
N ARG A 91 -6.24 9.76 0.01
CA ARG A 91 -5.02 9.41 -0.73
C ARG A 91 -3.97 8.85 0.24
N SER A 92 -3.84 7.53 0.24
CA SER A 92 -2.91 6.83 1.14
C SER A 92 -1.48 6.81 0.61
N GLY A 93 -0.50 6.92 1.52
CA GLY A 93 0.86 6.43 1.29
C GLY A 93 0.91 4.90 1.16
N TYR A 94 2.10 4.31 1.24
CA TYR A 94 2.23 2.86 1.32
C TYR A 94 1.63 2.36 2.62
N ILE A 95 0.50 1.65 2.49
CA ILE A 95 -0.18 1.01 3.61
C ILE A 95 0.68 -0.16 4.06
N MET A 96 1.00 -0.16 5.35
CA MET A 96 1.76 -1.21 6.03
C MET A 96 1.05 -1.52 7.35
N GLY A 97 1.25 -2.73 7.86
CA GLY A 97 0.62 -3.14 9.10
C GLY A 97 0.63 -4.65 9.26
N PRO A 98 0.09 -5.13 10.38
CA PRO A 98 -0.23 -6.55 10.55
C PRO A 98 -1.26 -6.98 9.50
N HIS A 99 -1.42 -8.26 9.20
CA HIS A 99 -2.48 -8.76 8.29
C HIS A 99 -2.39 -8.35 6.82
N MET A 100 -1.33 -7.64 6.43
CA MET A 100 -1.08 -7.32 5.03
C MET A 100 -0.73 -8.59 4.25
N SER A 101 -1.12 -8.64 2.98
CA SER A 101 -0.94 -9.84 2.14
C SER A 101 0.52 -10.29 2.10
N ASN A 102 0.75 -11.56 1.72
CA ASN A 102 2.10 -12.11 1.76
C ASN A 102 3.15 -11.43 0.84
N ASN A 103 2.68 -10.46 0.06
CA ASN A 103 3.35 -9.72 -0.99
C ASN A 103 3.47 -8.22 -0.70
N SER A 104 3.31 -7.79 0.56
CA SER A 104 3.59 -6.41 0.93
C SER A 104 5.08 -6.07 0.82
N ILE A 105 5.37 -4.76 0.74
CA ILE A 105 6.71 -4.24 0.46
C ILE A 105 7.66 -4.61 1.61
N GLU A 106 7.27 -4.33 2.84
CA GLU A 106 7.99 -4.61 4.07
C GLU A 106 8.29 -6.10 4.25
N ASN A 107 7.36 -6.98 3.85
CA ASN A 107 7.57 -8.42 3.88
C ASN A 107 8.65 -8.91 2.91
N TRP A 108 8.87 -8.21 1.79
CA TRP A 108 10.02 -8.48 0.92
C TRP A 108 11.33 -8.21 1.66
N PHE A 109 11.43 -7.09 2.39
CA PHE A 109 12.61 -6.78 3.19
C PHE A 109 12.81 -7.78 4.33
N PHE A 110 11.75 -8.08 5.10
CA PHE A 110 11.81 -9.05 6.21
C PHE A 110 12.31 -10.43 5.77
N LYS A 111 11.89 -10.90 4.58
CA LYS A 111 12.38 -12.18 4.03
C LYS A 111 13.86 -12.15 3.70
N ARG A 112 14.36 -11.06 3.12
CA ARG A 112 15.79 -10.93 2.79
C ARG A 112 16.64 -10.87 4.04
N HIS A 113 16.16 -10.13 5.05
CA HIS A 113 16.72 -10.17 6.38
C HIS A 113 16.74 -11.59 6.89
N TYR A 114 15.59 -12.27 6.98
CA TYR A 114 15.49 -13.65 7.47
C TYR A 114 16.48 -14.61 6.81
N TYR A 115 16.59 -14.56 5.47
CA TYR A 115 17.42 -15.45 4.67
C TYR A 115 18.87 -14.98 4.43
N GLU A 116 19.30 -13.86 5.02
CA GLU A 116 20.65 -13.31 4.81
C GLU A 116 20.95 -12.99 3.34
N LEU A 117 19.94 -12.53 2.61
CA LEU A 117 20.09 -12.12 1.21
C LEU A 117 20.43 -10.62 1.15
N PRO A 118 21.33 -10.17 0.26
CA PRO A 118 21.53 -8.74 0.01
C PRO A 118 20.24 -8.07 -0.43
N ILE A 119 19.92 -6.87 0.06
CA ILE A 119 18.80 -6.04 -0.36
C ILE A 119 19.19 -5.26 -1.63
N CYS A 120 18.69 -5.71 -2.78
CA CYS A 120 19.01 -5.06 -4.06
C CYS A 120 18.06 -3.89 -4.34
N ILE A 121 18.49 -2.64 -4.18
CA ILE A 121 17.66 -1.44 -4.40
C ILE A 121 18.02 -0.81 -5.76
N PRO A 122 17.06 -0.63 -6.69
CA PRO A 122 17.34 0.05 -7.96
C PRO A 122 17.64 1.55 -7.76
N GLY A 123 18.52 2.06 -8.61
CA GLY A 123 18.99 3.44 -8.53
C GLY A 123 19.78 3.70 -7.25
N HIS A 124 19.72 4.93 -6.75
CA HIS A 124 20.54 5.39 -5.62
C HIS A 124 19.86 5.23 -4.24
N GLY A 125 18.64 4.68 -4.18
CA GLY A 125 17.94 4.38 -2.92
C GLY A 125 17.48 5.57 -2.04
N GLN A 126 17.76 6.81 -2.45
CA GLN A 126 17.41 8.02 -1.68
C GLN A 126 16.01 8.58 -1.99
N PHE A 127 15.22 7.92 -2.84
CA PHE A 127 13.83 8.33 -3.04
C PHE A 127 13.01 8.13 -1.77
N LEU A 128 12.23 9.14 -1.42
CA LEU A 128 11.38 9.14 -0.23
C LEU A 128 10.03 8.52 -0.57
N VAL A 129 9.55 7.67 0.33
CA VAL A 129 8.20 7.12 0.29
C VAL A 129 7.47 7.41 1.59
N GLY A 130 6.22 7.80 1.46
CA GLY A 130 5.29 7.96 2.56
C GLY A 130 4.73 6.62 2.98
N LEU A 131 4.84 6.29 4.26
CA LEU A 131 4.26 5.10 4.88
C LEU A 131 3.06 5.51 5.72
N VAL A 132 2.06 4.64 5.80
CA VAL A 132 0.90 4.82 6.66
C VAL A 132 0.48 3.48 7.26
N HIS A 133 0.16 3.47 8.54
CA HIS A 133 -0.33 2.26 9.18
C HIS A 133 -1.77 1.97 8.75
N GLU A 134 -2.12 0.72 8.56
CA GLU A 134 -3.48 0.32 8.18
C GLU A 134 -4.55 0.77 9.19
N GLN A 135 -4.23 0.76 10.49
CA GLN A 135 -5.15 1.24 11.52
C GLN A 135 -5.40 2.74 11.40
N ASP A 136 -4.38 3.50 10.99
CA ASP A 136 -4.52 4.94 10.76
C ASP A 136 -5.37 5.22 9.52
N ILE A 137 -5.33 4.35 8.49
CA ILE A 137 -6.24 4.39 7.35
C ILE A 137 -7.68 4.12 7.79
N ALA A 138 -7.90 3.07 8.59
CA ALA A 138 -9.23 2.77 9.11
C ALA A 138 -9.79 3.94 9.95
N ALA A 139 -8.96 4.54 10.80
CA ALA A 139 -9.34 5.73 11.56
C ALA A 139 -9.71 6.91 10.65
N ALA A 140 -8.98 7.11 9.54
CA ALA A 140 -9.31 8.16 8.57
C ALA A 140 -10.64 7.91 7.85
N VAL A 141 -10.91 6.66 7.44
CA VAL A 141 -12.21 6.29 6.85
C VAL A 141 -13.34 6.60 7.83
N ASN A 142 -13.18 6.22 9.10
CA ASN A 142 -14.20 6.44 10.13
C ASN A 142 -14.48 7.93 10.36
N LEU A 143 -13.44 8.75 10.37
CA LEU A 143 -13.57 10.20 10.47
C LEU A 143 -14.23 10.81 9.24
N ALA A 144 -13.90 10.32 8.04
CA ALA A 144 -14.53 10.78 6.80
C ALA A 144 -16.03 10.45 6.77
N LEU A 145 -16.42 9.26 7.21
CA LEU A 145 -17.82 8.86 7.31
C LEU A 145 -18.61 9.71 8.30
N LYS A 146 -18.00 10.06 9.43
CA LYS A 146 -18.64 10.84 10.52
C LYS A 146 -18.64 12.36 10.29
N SER A 147 -17.88 12.88 9.31
CA SER A 147 -17.66 14.32 9.13
C SER A 147 -18.35 14.84 7.87
N SER A 148 -19.37 15.69 8.04
CA SER A 148 -19.97 16.42 6.92
C SER A 148 -18.99 17.35 6.20
N LYS A 149 -17.90 17.76 6.87
CA LYS A 149 -16.83 18.58 6.27
C LYS A 149 -15.91 17.78 5.35
N ALA A 150 -16.02 16.45 5.33
CA ALA A 150 -15.25 15.58 4.45
C ALA A 150 -15.82 15.53 3.03
N ALA A 151 -17.13 15.78 2.88
CA ALA A 151 -17.81 15.71 1.59
C ALA A 151 -17.20 16.71 0.58
N GLY A 152 -16.96 16.23 -0.63
CA GLY A 152 -16.30 16.94 -1.71
C GLY A 152 -14.81 17.20 -1.52
N GLN A 153 -14.18 16.61 -0.48
CA GLN A 153 -12.76 16.83 -0.18
C GLN A 153 -11.91 15.61 -0.52
N ALA A 154 -10.64 15.90 -0.87
CA ALA A 154 -9.56 14.94 -0.81
C ALA A 154 -8.69 15.19 0.43
N PHE A 155 -8.11 14.12 0.98
CA PHE A 155 -7.18 14.15 2.11
C PHE A 155 -5.99 13.21 1.89
N ASN A 156 -4.78 13.71 2.06
CA ASN A 156 -3.56 12.92 2.07
C ASN A 156 -3.35 12.27 3.44
N LEU A 157 -3.04 10.98 3.43
CA LEU A 157 -2.85 10.16 4.62
C LEU A 157 -1.46 9.54 4.62
N GLN A 158 -0.67 9.91 5.63
CA GLN A 158 0.69 9.43 5.83
C GLN A 158 1.09 9.53 7.30
N GLY A 159 1.69 8.48 7.83
CA GLY A 159 2.27 8.43 9.17
C GLY A 159 3.69 8.97 9.22
N GLY A 160 4.54 8.62 8.25
CA GLY A 160 5.93 9.09 8.15
C GLY A 160 6.53 8.92 6.76
N SER A 161 7.67 9.55 6.48
CA SER A 161 8.42 9.37 5.23
C SER A 161 9.75 8.67 5.51
N ILE A 162 10.20 7.82 4.58
CA ILE A 162 11.51 7.16 4.67
C ILE A 162 12.14 6.99 3.28
N THR A 163 13.47 6.94 3.18
CA THR A 163 14.14 6.58 1.93
C THR A 163 14.03 5.08 1.66
N LEU A 164 14.25 4.63 0.42
CA LEU A 164 14.30 3.19 0.13
C LEU A 164 15.43 2.50 0.91
N ASP A 165 16.58 3.16 1.03
CA ASP A 165 17.67 2.66 1.87
C ASP A 165 17.25 2.64 3.33
N GLY A 166 16.63 3.72 3.81
CA GLY A 166 16.08 3.80 5.16
C GLY A 166 15.13 2.63 5.45
N LEU A 167 14.28 2.25 4.48
CA LEU A 167 13.38 1.11 4.61
C LEU A 167 14.16 -0.20 4.82
N ALA A 168 15.26 -0.41 4.09
CA ALA A 168 16.16 -1.55 4.31
C ALA A 168 16.79 -1.54 5.72
N TRP A 169 17.23 -0.37 6.18
CA TRP A 169 17.83 -0.20 7.51
C TRP A 169 16.83 -0.44 8.64
N GLU A 170 15.66 0.21 8.60
CA GLU A 170 14.64 0.11 9.65
C GLU A 170 14.03 -1.30 9.71
N THR A 171 13.80 -1.94 8.56
CA THR A 171 13.36 -3.35 8.55
C THR A 171 14.40 -4.28 9.17
N GLY A 172 15.69 -4.00 9.00
CA GLY A 172 16.77 -4.78 9.62
C GLY A 172 16.81 -4.61 11.13
N LYS A 173 16.62 -3.37 11.61
CA LYS A 173 16.53 -3.05 13.04
C LYS A 173 15.39 -3.78 13.73
N VAL A 174 14.18 -3.75 13.15
CA VAL A 174 13.01 -4.44 13.76
C VAL A 174 13.12 -5.96 13.71
N CYS A 175 13.93 -6.51 12.79
CA CYS A 175 14.21 -7.95 12.70
C CYS A 175 15.18 -8.48 13.77
N ASP A 176 15.62 -7.65 14.74
CA ASP A 176 16.67 -7.95 15.72
C ASP A 176 18.01 -8.39 15.10
N ARG A 177 18.25 -8.06 13.83
CA ARG A 177 19.55 -8.27 13.22
C ARG A 177 20.44 -7.09 13.58
N LYS A 178 21.48 -7.35 14.39
CA LYS A 178 22.60 -6.41 14.51
C LYS A 178 23.14 -6.19 13.11
N PHE A 179 22.97 -5.00 12.58
CA PHE A 179 23.51 -4.61 11.30
C PHE A 179 25.02 -4.49 11.46
N GLU A 180 25.72 -5.62 11.44
CA GLU A 180 27.16 -5.63 11.25
C GLU A 180 27.37 -5.54 9.74
N PRO A 181 27.83 -4.41 9.20
CA PRO A 181 28.21 -4.36 7.80
C PRO A 181 29.20 -5.50 7.57
N ILE A 182 28.89 -6.37 6.61
CA ILE A 182 29.74 -7.48 6.23
C ILE A 182 30.93 -6.88 5.46
N SER A 183 31.89 -6.32 6.22
CA SER A 183 33.08 -5.61 5.74
C SER A 183 32.83 -4.39 4.84
N ASP A 184 33.84 -3.52 4.74
CA ASP A 184 33.78 -2.25 4.00
C ASP A 184 33.60 -2.40 2.47
N GLU A 185 33.52 -3.63 1.94
CA GLU A 185 33.44 -3.90 0.49
C GLU A 185 32.16 -4.62 0.01
N GLU A 186 31.26 -5.08 0.88
CA GLU A 186 29.96 -5.65 0.44
C GLU A 186 28.82 -5.14 1.34
N ALA A 187 28.36 -3.92 1.04
CA ALA A 187 27.16 -3.39 1.64
C ALA A 187 25.99 -4.35 1.42
N TYR A 188 25.30 -4.72 2.50
CA TYR A 188 24.07 -5.52 2.49
C TYR A 188 22.99 -4.91 1.59
N ILE A 189 23.12 -3.64 1.21
CA ILE A 189 22.35 -2.98 0.16
C ILE A 189 23.17 -2.93 -1.13
N ILE A 190 22.64 -3.54 -2.20
CA ILE A 190 23.25 -3.50 -3.54
C ILE A 190 22.43 -2.57 -4.42
N HIS A 191 23.05 -1.47 -4.85
CA HIS A 191 22.45 -0.58 -5.83
C HIS A 191 22.66 -1.11 -7.25
N TYR A 192 21.62 -1.05 -8.08
CA TYR A 192 21.71 -1.47 -9.48
C TYR A 192 20.98 -0.52 -10.42
N ASP A 193 21.46 -0.44 -11.66
CA ASP A 193 20.78 0.30 -12.74
C ASP A 193 19.66 -0.57 -13.32
N GLU A 194 18.41 -0.19 -13.06
CA GLU A 194 17.25 -0.97 -13.52
C GLU A 194 17.19 -1.10 -15.04
N ARG A 195 17.72 -0.13 -15.79
CA ARG A 195 17.64 -0.11 -17.26
C ARG A 195 18.38 -1.29 -17.88
N GLN A 196 19.41 -1.77 -17.20
CA GLN A 196 20.21 -2.91 -17.64
C GLN A 196 19.45 -4.24 -17.51
N PHE A 197 18.43 -4.29 -16.66
CA PHE A 197 17.70 -5.51 -16.36
C PHE A 197 16.28 -5.50 -16.93
N ILE A 198 15.69 -4.33 -17.20
CA ILE A 198 14.26 -4.16 -17.53
C ILE A 198 13.77 -5.01 -18.70
N ALA A 199 14.59 -5.19 -19.74
CA ALA A 199 14.27 -6.01 -20.91
C ALA A 199 14.31 -7.53 -20.63
N SER A 200 14.92 -7.93 -19.53
CA SER A 200 15.12 -9.34 -19.13
C SER A 200 14.33 -9.75 -17.89
N MET A 201 13.65 -8.80 -17.23
CA MET A 201 12.81 -9.04 -16.05
C MET A 201 11.38 -9.38 -16.47
N ASN A 202 10.89 -10.56 -16.08
CA ASN A 202 9.46 -10.87 -16.13
C ASN A 202 8.74 -9.98 -15.09
N ARG A 203 7.52 -9.49 -15.38
CA ARG A 203 6.74 -8.55 -14.54
C ARG A 203 6.69 -8.90 -13.04
N ARG A 204 6.67 -10.19 -12.71
CA ARG A 204 6.68 -10.68 -11.31
C ARG A 204 7.99 -10.40 -10.56
N HIS A 205 9.01 -9.93 -11.28
CA HIS A 205 10.37 -9.69 -10.81
C HIS A 205 10.74 -8.22 -10.89
N GLN A 206 9.76 -7.32 -10.86
CA GLN A 206 10.02 -5.89 -10.78
C GLN A 206 10.02 -5.44 -9.33
N TRP A 207 10.93 -4.52 -9.00
CA TRP A 207 11.10 -3.94 -7.66
C TRP A 207 9.77 -3.41 -7.08
N PRO A 208 9.39 -3.63 -5.82
CA PRO A 208 8.01 -3.37 -5.38
C PRO A 208 7.66 -1.89 -5.11
N VAL A 209 8.64 -0.97 -5.11
CA VAL A 209 8.46 0.46 -4.72
C VAL A 209 8.73 1.42 -5.91
N PRO A 210 8.23 2.67 -5.96
CA PRO A 210 8.64 3.67 -6.95
C PRO A 210 10.12 3.99 -6.85
N VAL A 211 10.76 4.18 -8.01
CA VAL A 211 12.23 4.28 -8.12
C VAL A 211 12.68 5.40 -9.04
N HIS A 212 11.76 6.30 -9.40
CA HIS A 212 12.05 7.48 -10.21
C HIS A 212 11.46 8.77 -9.63
N GLY A 213 11.27 8.84 -8.32
CA GLY A 213 10.83 10.05 -7.64
C GLY A 213 10.28 9.83 -6.24
N HIS A 214 10.10 10.94 -5.53
CA HIS A 214 9.54 10.93 -4.19
C HIS A 214 8.02 10.73 -4.22
N CYS A 215 7.49 9.88 -3.34
CA CYS A 215 6.06 9.65 -3.18
C CYS A 215 5.66 9.88 -1.72
N PHE A 216 5.51 11.14 -1.33
CA PHE A 216 5.04 11.55 0.00
C PHE A 216 4.28 12.86 -0.13
N ALA A 217 3.43 13.19 0.85
CA ALA A 217 2.66 14.41 0.81
C ALA A 217 2.36 14.96 2.21
N SER A 218 2.01 16.25 2.26
CA SER A 218 1.53 16.91 3.46
C SER A 218 0.19 16.33 3.91
N THR A 219 0.06 16.08 5.22
CA THR A 219 -1.17 15.56 5.86
C THR A 219 -1.92 16.63 6.66
N GLU A 220 -1.54 17.90 6.48
CA GLU A 220 -2.05 19.01 7.28
C GLU A 220 -3.57 19.23 7.11
N LYS A 221 -4.10 19.00 5.90
CA LYS A 221 -5.53 19.13 5.64
C LYS A 221 -6.34 18.07 6.39
N ALA A 222 -5.88 16.81 6.39
CA ALA A 222 -6.50 15.72 7.15
C ALA A 222 -6.52 16.03 8.65
N LYS A 223 -5.39 16.49 9.22
CA LYS A 223 -5.30 16.89 10.63
C LYS A 223 -6.23 18.06 10.98
N LYS A 224 -6.35 19.07 10.10
CA LYS A 224 -7.13 20.27 10.37
C LYS A 224 -8.64 20.06 10.20
N ILE A 225 -9.06 19.40 9.12
CA ILE A 225 -10.46 19.26 8.74
C ILE A 225 -11.08 17.98 9.31
N LEU A 226 -10.44 16.82 9.11
CA LEU A 226 -10.94 15.54 9.64
C LEU A 226 -10.61 15.33 11.12
N LYS A 227 -9.70 16.14 11.69
CA LYS A 227 -9.13 15.91 13.03
C LYS A 227 -8.39 14.58 13.12
N TRP A 228 -7.90 14.08 11.98
CA TRP A 228 -7.13 12.85 11.90
C TRP A 228 -5.79 13.01 12.63
N LYS A 229 -5.48 12.04 13.49
CA LYS A 229 -4.24 11.97 14.26
C LYS A 229 -3.71 10.55 14.12
N PRO A 230 -2.68 10.32 13.28
CA PRO A 230 -2.12 8.99 13.16
C PRO A 230 -1.45 8.60 14.47
N GLU A 231 -1.68 7.37 14.92
CA GLU A 231 -0.98 6.77 16.05
C GLU A 231 0.46 6.42 15.66
N PHE A 232 0.65 5.94 14.42
CA PHE A 232 1.94 5.55 13.90
C PHE A 232 2.57 6.69 13.08
N THR A 233 3.41 7.47 13.74
CA THR A 233 3.93 8.76 13.22
C THR A 233 5.33 8.67 12.61
N ASN A 234 5.93 7.49 12.54
CA ASN A 234 7.22 7.29 11.90
C ASN A 234 7.34 5.87 11.32
N ALA A 235 8.30 5.68 10.42
CA ALA A 235 8.52 4.40 9.75
C ALA A 235 8.85 3.26 10.72
N THR A 236 9.67 3.52 11.75
CA THR A 236 10.07 2.51 12.74
C THR A 236 8.87 1.93 13.48
N SER A 237 7.95 2.78 13.96
CA SER A 237 6.75 2.30 14.67
C SER A 237 5.83 1.49 13.76
N ILE A 238 5.65 1.92 12.51
CA ILE A 238 4.84 1.22 11.50
C ILE A 238 5.44 -0.17 11.23
N LEU A 239 6.74 -0.23 10.98
CA LEU A 239 7.45 -1.47 10.62
C LEU A 239 7.57 -2.42 11.81
N ALA A 240 7.71 -1.90 13.03
CA ALA A 240 7.79 -2.72 14.23
C ALA A 240 6.48 -3.48 14.48
N ASP A 241 5.33 -2.81 14.34
CA ASP A 241 4.03 -3.45 14.54
C ASP A 241 3.74 -4.50 13.45
N SER A 242 3.99 -4.14 12.18
CA SER A 242 3.91 -5.09 11.06
C SER A 242 4.80 -6.32 11.32
N TYR A 243 6.05 -6.14 11.74
CA TYR A 243 6.96 -7.26 12.04
C TYR A 243 6.53 -8.11 13.24
N LEU A 244 5.98 -7.51 14.31
CA LEU A 244 5.56 -8.26 15.50
C LEU A 244 4.47 -9.28 15.18
N TRP A 245 3.62 -8.99 14.20
CA TRP A 245 2.50 -9.81 13.81
C TRP A 245 2.85 -10.74 12.65
N ASP A 246 3.33 -10.18 11.53
CA ASP A 246 3.74 -10.95 10.35
C ASP A 246 5.00 -11.78 10.65
N GLY A 247 5.99 -11.20 11.32
CA GLY A 247 7.24 -11.91 11.63
C GLY A 247 7.04 -13.20 12.44
N ARG A 248 5.96 -13.35 13.22
CA ARG A 248 5.66 -14.60 13.95
C ARG A 248 4.97 -15.64 13.07
N VAL A 249 3.87 -15.25 12.42
CA VAL A 249 3.09 -16.15 11.55
C VAL A 249 3.95 -16.63 10.38
N TRP A 250 4.79 -15.74 9.84
CA TRP A 250 5.59 -16.01 8.67
C TRP A 250 6.90 -16.72 8.96
N LYS A 251 7.50 -16.57 10.15
CA LYS A 251 8.67 -17.38 10.52
C LYS A 251 8.34 -18.87 10.49
N GLU A 252 7.16 -19.26 10.97
CA GLU A 252 6.75 -20.67 10.95
C GLU A 252 6.47 -21.19 9.53
N GLU A 253 5.88 -20.37 8.66
CA GLU A 253 5.61 -20.75 7.26
C GLU A 253 6.88 -20.73 6.39
N LEU A 254 7.73 -19.71 6.56
CA LEU A 254 9.00 -19.59 5.87
C LEU A 254 9.97 -20.66 6.32
N GLU A 255 10.03 -21.04 7.59
CA GLU A 255 10.87 -22.15 8.03
C GLU A 255 10.45 -23.46 7.33
N LYS A 256 9.15 -23.75 7.28
CA LYS A 256 8.64 -24.92 6.55
C LYS A 256 8.97 -24.87 5.05
N LYS A 257 8.95 -23.69 4.43
CA LYS A 257 9.28 -23.51 3.01
C LYS A 257 10.80 -23.54 2.76
N TYR A 258 11.59 -22.88 3.59
CA TYR A 258 13.04 -22.85 3.54
C TYR A 258 13.62 -24.26 3.64
N GLN A 259 13.11 -25.08 4.56
CA GLN A 259 13.52 -26.48 4.67
C GLN A 259 13.17 -27.28 3.40
N ARG A 260 12.03 -26.98 2.74
CA ARG A 260 11.66 -27.58 1.44
C ARG A 260 12.53 -27.08 0.30
N ASP A 261 12.89 -25.80 0.29
CA ASP A 261 13.65 -25.17 -0.78
C ASP A 261 15.15 -25.47 -0.66
N GLN A 262 15.72 -25.54 0.55
CA GLN A 262 17.06 -26.11 0.78
C GLN A 262 17.17 -27.57 0.29
N ALA A 263 16.11 -28.37 0.49
CA ALA A 263 16.06 -29.74 -0.03
C ALA A 263 16.07 -29.79 -1.58
N LYS A 264 15.58 -28.75 -2.25
CA LYS A 264 15.60 -28.60 -3.72
C LYS A 264 16.87 -27.93 -4.26
N ALA A 265 17.45 -26.98 -3.51
CA ALA A 265 18.61 -26.18 -3.90
C ALA A 265 19.92 -26.99 -4.07
N ARG A 266 19.95 -28.26 -3.67
CA ARG A 266 21.03 -29.20 -4.02
C ARG A 266 21.18 -29.42 -5.54
N PHE A 267 20.22 -28.99 -6.36
CA PHE A 267 20.29 -29.10 -7.82
C PHE A 267 20.18 -27.72 -8.50
N ARG A 268 21.34 -27.13 -8.82
CA ARG A 268 21.56 -25.99 -9.75
C ARG A 268 20.99 -24.63 -9.32
N PHE A 269 21.84 -23.68 -8.93
CA PHE A 269 21.43 -22.27 -8.85
C PHE A 269 22.58 -21.30 -9.18
N LYS A 270 22.30 -20.29 -10.01
CA LYS A 270 23.23 -19.20 -10.40
C LYS A 270 22.79 -17.87 -9.78
N MET A 271 23.72 -16.95 -9.53
CA MET A 271 23.50 -15.65 -8.88
C MET A 271 22.34 -14.79 -9.48
N ARG A 272 22.07 -14.92 -10.78
CA ARG A 272 20.91 -14.29 -11.45
C ARG A 272 19.56 -14.76 -10.90
N ASP A 273 19.47 -16.03 -10.51
CA ASP A 273 18.28 -16.62 -9.92
C ASP A 273 18.07 -16.10 -8.50
N TYR A 274 19.14 -15.72 -7.78
CA TYR A 274 19.05 -15.16 -6.42
C TYR A 274 18.47 -13.74 -6.37
N MET A 275 18.83 -12.92 -7.37
CA MET A 275 18.25 -11.58 -7.54
C MET A 275 16.76 -11.64 -7.91
N MET A 276 16.33 -12.72 -8.57
CA MET A 276 15.05 -12.79 -9.28
C MET A 276 14.04 -13.76 -8.61
N ASP A 277 14.39 -15.01 -8.27
CA ASP A 277 13.44 -16.01 -7.73
C ASP A 277 12.82 -15.60 -6.38
N SER A 278 13.45 -14.69 -5.65
CA SER A 278 12.88 -14.10 -4.43
C SER A 278 11.74 -13.10 -4.69
N MET A 279 11.43 -12.81 -5.95
CA MET A 279 10.37 -11.88 -6.35
C MET A 279 9.05 -12.58 -6.72
N VAL A 280 9.08 -13.88 -7.02
CA VAL A 280 7.86 -14.67 -7.27
C VAL A 280 7.33 -15.23 -5.97
N LEU A 281 6.41 -14.49 -5.39
CA LEU A 281 5.58 -14.98 -4.31
C LEU A 281 4.44 -15.80 -4.92
N GLU A 282 4.63 -17.12 -4.99
CA GLU A 282 3.46 -18.01 -4.97
C GLU A 282 2.65 -17.65 -3.72
N ASN A 283 1.38 -17.33 -3.94
CA ASN A 283 0.45 -16.84 -2.93
C ASN A 283 -0.12 -18.04 -2.16
N PRO A 284 0.39 -18.42 -0.98
CA PRO A 284 -0.26 -19.45 -0.16
C PRO A 284 -1.60 -18.97 0.39
N HIS A 285 -1.82 -17.65 0.43
CA HIS A 285 -2.99 -17.01 1.03
C HIS A 285 -3.84 -16.31 -0.03
N LYS A 286 -4.39 -17.07 -0.97
CA LYS A 286 -5.51 -16.61 -1.81
C LYS A 286 -6.80 -16.31 -1.00
N HIS A 287 -6.77 -16.49 0.32
CA HIS A 287 -7.97 -16.58 1.17
C HIS A 287 -7.90 -15.82 2.50
N VAL A 288 -6.81 -15.12 2.83
CA VAL A 288 -6.83 -14.19 3.97
C VAL A 288 -7.53 -12.94 3.47
N ALA A 289 -8.87 -12.90 3.62
CA ALA A 289 -9.63 -11.68 3.47
C ALA A 289 -8.89 -10.58 4.24
N GLN A 290 -8.71 -9.42 3.62
CA GLN A 290 -7.94 -8.28 4.13
C GLN A 290 -8.36 -7.94 5.57
N GLU A 291 -7.75 -8.53 6.61
CA GLU A 291 -8.24 -8.41 7.99
C GLU A 291 -8.13 -6.96 8.49
N TRP A 292 -7.28 -6.14 7.87
CA TRP A 292 -7.20 -4.70 8.06
C TRP A 292 -8.46 -3.91 7.65
N VAL A 293 -9.34 -4.53 6.85
CA VAL A 293 -10.66 -4.00 6.52
C VAL A 293 -11.65 -4.22 7.69
N MET A 294 -11.36 -5.14 8.64
CA MET A 294 -12.25 -5.41 9.78
C MET A 294 -12.48 -4.20 10.70
N PRO A 295 -11.46 -3.39 11.03
CA PRO A 295 -11.67 -2.10 11.71
C PRO A 295 -12.57 -1.14 10.91
N ILE A 296 -12.49 -1.15 9.58
CA ILE A 296 -13.35 -0.33 8.70
C ILE A 296 -14.79 -0.86 8.74
N ILE A 297 -14.97 -2.18 8.64
CA ILE A 297 -16.27 -2.85 8.75
C ILE A 297 -16.95 -2.55 10.08
N THR A 298 -16.22 -2.68 11.19
CA THR A 298 -16.74 -2.41 12.54
C THR A 298 -17.29 -0.99 12.65
N ALA A 299 -16.60 -0.02 12.07
CA ALA A 299 -17.04 1.36 12.13
C ALA A 299 -18.18 1.71 11.16
N VAL A 300 -18.28 1.03 10.00
CA VAL A 300 -19.46 1.12 9.13
C VAL A 300 -20.70 0.59 9.88
N ARG A 301 -20.56 -0.49 10.66
CA ARG A 301 -21.65 -1.03 11.51
C ARG A 301 -22.10 -0.07 12.61
N GLU A 302 -21.16 0.60 13.26
CA GLU A 302 -21.48 1.61 14.30
C GLU A 302 -22.29 2.80 13.77
N LEU A 303 -22.27 3.06 12.46
CA LEU A 303 -23.02 4.14 11.83
C LEU A 303 -24.49 3.78 11.53
N GLY A 304 -24.92 2.54 11.82
CA GLY A 304 -26.32 2.14 11.75
C GLY A 304 -26.86 1.93 10.33
N SER A 305 -26.00 1.62 9.35
CA SER A 305 -26.46 1.18 8.02
C SER A 305 -27.01 -0.24 8.12
N PRO A 306 -28.31 -0.49 7.83
CA PRO A 306 -28.92 -1.80 7.97
C PRO A 306 -28.46 -2.80 6.89
N ASP A 307 -27.99 -2.30 5.74
CA ASP A 307 -27.43 -3.09 4.65
C ASP A 307 -26.03 -2.57 4.27
N GLU A 308 -25.03 -3.45 4.27
CA GLU A 308 -23.65 -3.15 3.90
C GLU A 308 -23.37 -3.63 2.46
N LEU A 309 -22.70 -2.81 1.64
CA LEU A 309 -22.13 -3.26 0.36
C LEU A 309 -20.62 -3.00 0.33
N TRP A 310 -19.87 -4.10 0.24
CA TRP A 310 -18.42 -4.10 0.08
C TRP A 310 -18.02 -4.62 -1.29
N LEU A 311 -17.12 -3.91 -1.95
CA LEU A 311 -16.47 -4.35 -3.19
C LEU A 311 -14.95 -4.38 -3.00
N ASP A 312 -14.41 -5.59 -2.88
CA ASP A 312 -12.99 -5.87 -3.07
C ASP A 312 -12.84 -6.67 -4.37
N SER A 313 -12.12 -6.07 -5.32
CA SER A 313 -11.53 -6.69 -6.52
C SER A 313 -12.32 -7.85 -7.16
N GLY A 314 -13.58 -7.62 -7.49
CA GLY A 314 -14.41 -8.53 -8.31
C GLY A 314 -15.33 -9.48 -7.52
N LYS A 315 -15.57 -9.22 -6.24
CA LYS A 315 -16.63 -9.89 -5.47
C LYS A 315 -17.47 -8.87 -4.70
N THR A 316 -18.77 -8.86 -4.95
CA THR A 316 -19.78 -8.26 -4.07
C THR A 316 -19.98 -9.19 -2.88
N TRP A 317 -19.74 -8.68 -1.67
CA TRP A 317 -20.10 -9.40 -0.45
C TRP A 317 -21.32 -8.71 0.15
N LYS A 318 -22.47 -9.39 0.10
CA LYS A 318 -23.53 -9.20 1.11
C LYS A 318 -23.18 -10.16 2.25
N TRP A 319 -22.93 -9.64 3.44
CA TRP A 319 -22.89 -10.48 4.63
C TRP A 319 -24.32 -10.55 5.17
N GLU A 320 -24.91 -11.75 5.12
CA GLU A 320 -26.15 -12.08 5.85
C GLU A 320 -25.94 -12.03 7.36
#